data_AF-A0A2T1DBL3-F1
#
_entry.id   AF-A0A2T1DBL3-F1
#
_cell.length_a   1.000
_cell.length_b   1.000
_cell.length_c   1.000
_cell.angle_alpha   90.00
_cell.angle_beta   90.00
_cell.angle_gamma   90.00
#
_symmetry.space_group_name_H-M   'P 1'
#
loop_
_entity.id
_entity.type
_entity.pdbx_description
1 polymer ?
#
loop_
_entity_poly.entity_id
_entity_poly.type
_entity_poly.pdbx_seq_one_letter_code
_entity_poly.pdbx_strand_id
1 'polypeptide(L)' 'MAARRADQKQIRITVNGDVYSLLKRIAGLKESSMNKVIGESIDRYLESEDIREMIDRHRLEDEE' A
#
# COMPACT_ATOMS: atom_id res chain seq x y z
N MET A 1 2.12 -15.87 -26.86
CA MET A 1 2.19 -14.58 -26.14
C MET A 1 2.20 -14.86 -24.63
N ALA A 2 3.38 -15.06 -24.04
CA ALA A 2 3.51 -15.20 -22.60
C ALA A 2 3.81 -13.82 -22.01
N ALA A 3 2.76 -13.13 -21.55
CA ALA A 3 2.92 -11.89 -20.82
C ALA A 3 3.85 -12.13 -19.63
N ARG A 4 4.91 -11.33 -19.56
CA ARG A 4 5.91 -11.30 -18.50
C ARG A 4 5.18 -11.41 -17.15
N ARG A 5 5.36 -12.52 -16.42
CA ARG A 5 5.07 -12.55 -14.98
C ARG A 5 6.02 -11.53 -14.38
N ALA A 6 5.54 -10.30 -14.23
CA ALA A 6 6.27 -9.23 -13.58
C ALA A 6 6.74 -9.78 -12.24
N ASP A 7 8.04 -9.74 -12.03
CA ASP A 7 8.72 -10.17 -10.83
C ASP A 7 8.12 -9.37 -9.66
N GLN A 8 7.11 -9.93 -8.99
CA GLN A 8 6.45 -9.29 -7.85
C GLN A 8 7.47 -9.31 -6.72
N LYS A 9 8.32 -8.28 -6.67
CA LYS A 9 9.27 -8.06 -5.58
C LYS A 9 8.48 -8.08 -4.27
N GLN A 10 8.65 -9.14 -3.49
CA GLN A 10 8.05 -9.23 -2.16
C GLN A 10 8.78 -8.27 -1.23
N ILE A 11 8.14 -7.15 -0.93
CA ILE A 11 8.61 -6.21 0.08
C ILE A 11 8.20 -6.76 1.45
N ARG A 12 9.16 -6.88 2.37
CA ARG A 12 8.90 -7.22 3.76
C ARG A 12 8.86 -5.93 4.57
N ILE A 13 7.78 -5.74 5.31
CA ILE A 13 7.58 -4.56 6.17
C ILE A 13 7.32 -5.05 7.58
N THR A 14 7.99 -4.44 8.55
CA THR A 14 7.75 -4.71 9.97
C THR A 14 6.75 -3.70 10.50
N VAL A 15 5.73 -4.19 11.21
CA VAL A 15 4.73 -3.37 11.90
C VAL A 15 4.60 -3.85 13.34
N ASN A 16 3.99 -3.04 14.19
CA ASN A 16 3.63 -3.45 15.54
C ASN A 16 2.68 -4.68 15.50
N GLY A 17 2.80 -5.58 16.49
CA GLY A 17 2.00 -6.81 16.57
C GLY A 17 0.49 -6.58 16.64
N ASP A 18 0.05 -5.49 17.28
CA ASP A 18 -1.38 -5.13 17.35
C ASP A 18 -1.91 -4.71 15.98
N VAL A 19 -1.11 -3.93 15.24
CA VAL A 19 -1.43 -3.51 13.86
C VAL A 19 -1.48 -4.72 12.94
N TYR A 20 -0.52 -5.65 13.06
CA TYR A 20 -0.54 -6.89 12.30
C TYR A 20 -1.81 -7.71 12.58
N SER A 21 -2.17 -7.85 13.85
CA SER A 21 -3.35 -8.60 14.28
C SER A 21 -4.64 -7.97 13.75
N LEU A 22 -4.73 -6.65 13.77
CA LEU A 22 -5.85 -5.90 13.20
C LEU A 22 -5.95 -6.12 11.68
N LEU A 23 -4.85 -5.95 10.94
CA LEU A 23 -4.81 -6.14 9.49
C LEU A 23 -5.21 -7.57 9.10
N LYS A 24 -4.75 -8.57 9.85
CA LYS A 24 -5.13 -9.98 9.65
C LYS A 24 -6.63 -10.21 9.85
N ARG A 25 -7.23 -9.60 10.88
CA ARG A 25 -8.68 -9.70 11.13
C ARG A 25 -9.50 -9.04 10.02
N ILE A 26 -9.10 -7.84 9.58
CA ILE A 26 -9.76 -7.13 8.48
C ILE A 26 -9.68 -7.94 7.18
N ALA A 27 -8.51 -8.52 6.88
CA ALA A 27 -8.34 -9.41 5.74
C ALA A 27 -9.29 -10.61 5.80
N GLY A 28 -9.45 -11.22 6.98
CA GLY A 28 -10.44 -12.28 7.21
C GLY A 28 -11.88 -11.82 6.97
N LEU A 29 -12.28 -10.66 7.49
CA LEU A 29 -13.62 -10.10 7.30
C LEU A 29 -13.93 -9.76 5.83
N LYS A 30 -12.92 -9.34 5.07
CA LYS A 30 -13.04 -9.02 3.64
C LYS A 30 -12.89 -10.24 2.72
N GLU A 31 -12.72 -11.44 3.27
CA GLU A 31 -12.41 -12.67 2.52
C GLU A 31 -11.26 -12.46 1.51
N SER A 32 -10.22 -11.75 1.95
CA SER A 32 -9.15 -11.28 1.09
C SER A 32 -7.76 -11.52 1.67
N SER A 33 -6.73 -11.37 0.83
CA SER A 33 -5.34 -11.41 1.31
C SER A 33 -4.97 -10.10 1.98
N MET A 34 -4.11 -10.17 2.99
CA MET A 34 -3.61 -8.97 3.68
C MET A 34 -2.90 -8.02 2.73
N ASN A 35 -2.14 -8.54 1.74
CA ASN A 35 -1.51 -7.72 0.70
C ASN A 35 -2.54 -6.95 -0.13
N LYS A 36 -3.66 -7.59 -0.49
CA LYS A 36 -4.72 -6.91 -1.26
C LYS A 36 -5.39 -5.82 -0.42
N VAL A 37 -5.69 -6.09 0.84
CA VAL A 37 -6.26 -5.08 1.75
C VAL A 37 -5.33 -3.89 1.94
N ILE A 38 -4.03 -4.14 2.12
CA ILE A 38 -3.03 -3.09 2.26
C ILE A 38 -2.92 -2.29 0.96
N GLY A 39 -2.85 -2.94 -0.20
CA GLY A 39 -2.81 -2.28 -1.50
C GLY A 39 -4.00 -1.35 -1.72
N GLU A 40 -5.22 -1.85 -1.55
CA GLU A 40 -6.45 -1.03 -1.66
C GLU A 40 -6.45 0.17 -0.71
N SER A 41 -5.89 0.00 0.49
CA SER A 41 -5.83 1.07 1.50
C SER A 41 -4.81 2.13 1.14
N ILE A 42 -3.66 1.72 0.58
CA ILE A 42 -2.62 2.63 0.07
C ILE A 42 -3.16 3.39 -1.13
N ASP A 43 -3.78 2.72 -2.09
CA ASP A 43 -4.34 3.36 -3.28
C ASP A 43 -5.35 4.45 -2.87
N ARG A 44 -6.27 4.12 -1.96
CA ARG A 44 -7.22 5.10 -1.41
C ARG A 44 -6.54 6.26 -0.68
N TYR A 45 -5.49 5.99 0.09
CA TYR A 45 -4.74 7.03 0.80
C TYR A 45 -4.08 8.00 -0.19
N LEU A 46 -3.46 7.47 -1.25
CA LEU A 46 -2.84 8.25 -2.33
C LEU A 46 -3.85 8.99 -3.21
N GLU A 47 -5.12 8.59 -3.19
CA GLU A 47 -6.20 9.28 -3.89
C GLU A 47 -6.74 10.51 -3.15
N SER A 48 -6.46 10.66 -1.86
CA SER A 48 -6.94 11.81 -1.09
C SER A 48 -6.21 13.11 -1.48
N GLU A 49 -6.97 14.22 -1.59
CA GLU A 49 -6.46 15.51 -2.06
C GLU A 49 -5.29 16.02 -1.19
N ASP A 50 -5.44 15.97 0.14
CA ASP A 50 -4.40 16.39 1.08
C ASP A 50 -3.07 15.65 0.87
N ILE A 51 -3.15 14.35 0.61
CA ILE A 51 -1.96 13.50 0.40
C ILE A 51 -1.35 13.74 -0.96
N ARG A 52 -2.16 13.97 -2.00
CA ARG A 52 -1.65 14.35 -3.32
C ARG A 52 -0.91 15.69 -3.26
N GLU A 53 -1.49 16.69 -2.62
CA GLU A 53 -0.83 18.00 -2.45
C GLU A 53 0.46 17.91 -1.63
N MET A 54 0.51 17.04 -0.63
CA MET A 54 1.73 16.79 0.15
C MET A 54 2.82 16.10 -0.70
N ILE A 55 2.44 15.08 -1.48
CA ILE A 55 3.38 14.35 -2.36
C ILE A 55 3.92 15.27 -3.45
N ASP A 56 3.06 16.08 -4.08
CA ASP A 56 3.47 16.98 -5.15
C ASP A 56 4.43 18.06 -4.62
N ARG A 57 4.21 18.57 -3.41
CA ARG A 57 5.17 19.48 -2.75
C ARG A 57 6.55 18.84 -2.54
N HIS A 58 6.61 17.62 -2.01
CA HIS A 58 7.90 16.95 -1.81
C HIS A 58 8.58 16.52 -3.11
N ARG A 59 7.82 16.18 -4.17
CA ARG A 59 8.40 15.90 -5.49
C ARG A 59 9.08 17.10 -6.13
N LEU A 60 8.56 18.30 -5.90
CA LEU A 60 9.15 19.54 -6.40
C LEU A 60 10.42 19.93 -5.64
N GLU A 61 10.59 19.47 -4.40
CA GLU A 61 11.78 19.70 -3.57
C GLU A 61 12.96 18.77 -3.93
N ASP A 62 12.70 17.60 -4.53
CA ASP A 62 13.73 16.65 -4.97
C ASP A 62 14.36 16.99 -6.35
N GLU A 63 13.88 18.04 -7.04
CA GLU A 63 14.40 18.49 -8.35
C GLU A 63 15.45 19.64 -8.25
N GLU A 64 15.88 20.04 -7.04
CA GLU A 64 17.02 20.96 -6.80
C GLU A 64 18.36 20.22 -6.55
#